data_AF-A0A3G6PM24-F1
#
_entry.id   AF-A0A3G6PM24-F1
#
_cell.length_a   1.000
_cell.length_b   1.000
_cell.length_c   1.000
_cell.angle_alpha   90.00
_cell.angle_beta   90.00
_cell.angle_gamma   90.00
#
_symmetry.space_group_name_H-M   'P 1'
#
loop_
_entity.id
_entity.type
_entity.pdbx_description
1 polymer ?
#
loop_
_entity_poly.entity_id
_entity_poly.type
_entity_poly.pdbx_seq_one_letter_code
_entity_poly.pdbx_strand_id
1 'polypeptide(L)'
;MKNIFSLVVLCISIFTCAQVKTPFTGHRSFDILKGYSGTGTPHYYVDIKKNGDVHFGYVQVNQANGKETKEEINTGKYASNKVMKVHFKGYNETFFVKFDKEKIYLTDEKGNIQTLEGCCSSSESIDKDACKCESELYK
;
A
#
# COMPACT_ATOMS: atom_id res chain seq x y z
N MET A 1 29.65 -33.17 -25.95
CA MET A 1 28.67 -32.08 -25.74
C MET A 1 27.48 -32.52 -24.85
N LYS A 2 27.70 -33.16 -23.70
CA LYS A 2 26.61 -33.59 -22.79
C LYS A 2 26.48 -32.72 -21.53
N ASN A 3 27.51 -31.93 -21.21
CA ASN A 3 27.59 -31.22 -19.92
C ASN A 3 27.05 -29.78 -19.98
N ILE A 4 26.89 -29.21 -21.18
CA ILE A 4 26.43 -27.82 -21.37
C ILE A 4 24.91 -27.72 -21.22
N PHE A 5 24.17 -28.73 -21.71
CA PHE A 5 22.71 -28.79 -21.57
C PHE A 5 22.26 -28.83 -20.10
N SER A 6 23.02 -29.49 -19.23
CA SER A 6 22.72 -29.55 -17.79
C SER A 6 22.87 -28.19 -17.12
N LEU A 7 23.88 -27.40 -17.52
CA LEU A 7 24.13 -26.06 -16.96
C LEU A 7 23.01 -25.08 -17.33
N VAL A 8 22.54 -25.13 -18.58
CA VAL A 8 21.45 -24.27 -19.07
C VAL A 8 20.13 -24.60 -18.38
N VAL A 9 19.82 -25.88 -18.17
CA VAL A 9 18.61 -26.30 -17.44
C VAL A 9 18.67 -25.90 -15.96
N LEU A 10 19.85 -26.02 -15.33
CA LEU A 10 20.04 -25.57 -13.94
C LEU A 10 19.84 -24.05 -13.83
N CYS A 11 20.41 -23.25 -14.74
CA CYS A 11 20.24 -21.79 -14.74
C CYS A 11 18.78 -21.36 -14.94
N ILE A 12 18.03 -22.01 -15.84
CA ILE A 12 16.61 -21.68 -16.07
C ILE A 12 15.75 -22.01 -14.85
N SER A 13 16.07 -23.11 -14.14
CA SER A 13 15.34 -23.50 -12.92
C SER A 13 15.55 -22.55 -11.73
N ILE A 14 16.69 -21.85 -11.66
CA ILE A 14 16.94 -20.85 -10.62
C ILE A 14 16.14 -19.57 -10.88
N PHE A 15 15.96 -19.18 -12.15
CA PHE A 15 15.17 -17.99 -12.51
C PHE A 15 13.67 -18.15 -12.21
N THR A 16 13.13 -19.36 -12.26
CA THR A 16 11.71 -19.60 -11.94
C THR A 16 11.36 -19.41 -10.46
N CYS A 17 12.36 -19.34 -9.56
CA CYS A 17 12.15 -19.13 -8.12
C CYS A 17 12.37 -17.69 -7.63
N ALA A 18 12.63 -16.72 -8.51
CA ALA A 18 12.71 -15.30 -8.14
C ALA A 18 11.31 -14.63 -8.04
N GLN A 19 10.26 -15.38 -7.71
CA GLN A 19 8.96 -14.81 -7.42
C GLN A 19 9.05 -14.05 -6.10
N VAL A 20 9.04 -12.71 -6.19
CA VAL A 20 8.95 -11.83 -5.02
C VAL A 20 7.68 -12.21 -4.27
N LYS A 21 7.83 -12.72 -3.03
CA LYS A 21 6.69 -13.02 -2.16
C LYS A 21 6.06 -11.71 -1.70
N THR A 22 5.18 -11.16 -2.53
CA THR A 22 4.38 -9.98 -2.22
C THR A 22 3.19 -10.36 -1.32
N PRO A 23 2.65 -9.43 -0.52
CA PRO A 23 1.51 -9.70 0.36
C PRO A 23 0.25 -10.02 -0.46
N PHE A 24 0.15 -9.41 -1.63
CA PHE A 24 -0.83 -9.74 -2.67
C PHE A 24 -0.29 -9.27 -4.02
N THR A 25 -1.01 -9.59 -5.10
CA THR A 25 -0.77 -9.05 -6.44
C THR A 25 -2.08 -8.43 -6.94
N GLY A 26 -1.98 -7.27 -7.58
CA GLY A 26 -3.10 -6.56 -8.20
C GLY A 26 -3.55 -5.32 -7.43
N HIS A 27 -4.64 -4.74 -7.92
CA HIS A 27 -5.21 -3.48 -7.46
C HIS A 27 -6.06 -3.64 -6.21
N ARG A 28 -5.83 -2.78 -5.21
CA ARG A 28 -6.63 -2.65 -3.99
C ARG A 28 -6.89 -1.18 -3.70
N SER A 29 -8.16 -0.81 -3.62
CA SER A 29 -8.57 0.53 -3.19
C SER A 29 -8.60 0.61 -1.66
N PHE A 30 -8.30 1.79 -1.12
CA PHE A 30 -8.34 2.07 0.31
C PHE A 30 -8.66 3.53 0.60
N ASP A 31 -9.18 3.77 1.81
CA ASP A 31 -9.41 5.11 2.34
C ASP A 31 -8.39 5.41 3.45
N ILE A 32 -7.71 6.55 3.36
CA ILE A 32 -6.66 6.94 4.32
C ILE A 32 -7.26 7.46 5.63
N LEU A 33 -8.43 8.11 5.57
CA LEU A 33 -9.15 8.64 6.73
C LEU A 33 -10.63 8.26 6.64
N LYS A 34 -11.06 7.33 7.49
CA LYS A 34 -12.49 7.02 7.68
C LYS A 34 -13.17 8.24 8.33
N GLY A 35 -13.85 9.08 7.54
CA GLY A 35 -14.69 10.15 8.09
C GLY A 35 -14.60 11.51 7.40
N TYR A 36 -13.63 11.76 6.51
CA TYR A 36 -13.61 12.98 5.70
C TYR A 36 -14.52 12.84 4.47
N SER A 37 -15.83 12.85 4.74
CA SER A 37 -16.91 12.89 3.77
C SER A 37 -17.10 14.32 3.26
N GLY A 38 -16.36 14.69 2.22
CA GLY A 38 -16.60 15.88 1.41
C GLY A 38 -16.86 15.49 -0.05
N THR A 39 -17.62 16.30 -0.77
CA THR A 39 -17.80 16.13 -2.22
C THR A 39 -16.44 16.32 -2.91
N GLY A 40 -15.88 15.25 -3.50
CA GLY A 40 -14.58 15.27 -4.16
C GLY A 40 -13.40 14.77 -3.34
N THR A 41 -13.57 13.93 -2.31
CA THR A 41 -12.43 13.27 -1.65
C THR A 41 -11.72 12.30 -2.62
N PRO A 42 -10.37 12.30 -2.71
CA PRO A 42 -9.64 11.34 -3.55
C PRO A 42 -9.80 9.90 -3.05
N HIS A 43 -10.02 8.96 -3.97
CA HIS A 43 -9.99 7.53 -3.69
C HIS A 43 -8.61 6.98 -3.96
N TYR A 44 -7.93 6.49 -2.93
CA TYR A 44 -6.57 5.97 -3.04
C TYR A 44 -6.57 4.49 -3.36
N TYR A 45 -5.48 4.03 -3.97
CA TYR A 45 -5.25 2.63 -4.27
C TYR A 45 -3.78 2.28 -4.26
N VAL A 46 -3.53 0.98 -4.16
CA VAL A 46 -2.23 0.36 -4.38
C VAL A 46 -2.37 -0.73 -5.41
N ASP A 47 -1.39 -0.86 -6.29
CA ASP A 47 -1.29 -1.96 -7.24
C ASP A 47 0.11 -2.59 -7.15
N ILE A 48 0.14 -3.83 -6.68
CA ILE A 48 1.38 -4.62 -6.59
C ILE A 48 1.46 -5.52 -7.82
N LYS A 49 2.45 -5.27 -8.68
CA LYS A 49 2.69 -6.04 -9.89
C LYS A 49 3.34 -7.39 -9.54
N LYS A 50 3.18 -8.39 -10.42
CA LYS A 50 3.76 -9.75 -10.27
C LYS A 50 5.28 -9.75 -10.09
N ASN A 51 5.96 -8.74 -10.61
CA ASN A 51 7.41 -8.56 -10.50
C ASN A 51 7.83 -7.86 -9.20
N GLY A 52 6.90 -7.60 -8.28
CA GLY A 52 7.10 -6.91 -7.02
C GLY A 52 7.08 -5.39 -7.08
N ASP A 53 6.81 -4.74 -8.22
CA ASP A 53 6.67 -3.29 -8.26
C ASP A 53 5.40 -2.83 -7.52
N VAL A 54 5.53 -1.81 -6.69
CA VAL A 54 4.44 -1.25 -5.90
C VAL A 54 4.10 0.14 -6.42
N HIS A 55 2.88 0.27 -6.93
CA HIS A 55 2.34 1.54 -7.41
C HIS A 55 1.28 2.03 -6.42
N PHE A 56 1.34 3.31 -6.08
CA PHE A 56 0.29 3.97 -5.31
C PHE A 56 -0.35 5.04 -6.18
N GLY A 57 -1.66 5.15 -6.11
CA GLY A 57 -2.39 6.13 -6.88
C GLY A 57 -3.60 6.68 -6.16
N TYR A 58 -4.19 7.73 -6.73
CA TYR A 58 -5.52 8.17 -6.38
C TYR A 58 -6.33 8.53 -7.64
N VAL A 59 -7.65 8.48 -7.50
CA VAL A 59 -8.60 8.99 -8.48
C VAL A 59 -9.61 9.87 -7.74
N GLN A 60 -9.80 11.08 -8.24
CA GLN A 60 -10.78 12.03 -7.73
C GLN A 60 -11.67 12.47 -8.89
N VAL A 61 -12.98 12.40 -8.71
CA VAL A 61 -13.94 12.88 -9.70
C VAL A 61 -14.65 14.11 -9.14
N ASN A 62 -14.54 15.23 -9.86
CA ASN A 62 -15.26 16.45 -9.51
C ASN A 62 -16.75 16.27 -9.82
N GLN A 63 -17.59 16.29 -8.79
CA GLN A 63 -19.03 16.05 -8.94
C GLN A 63 -19.78 17.15 -9.70
N ALA A 64 -19.24 18.37 -9.78
CA ALA A 64 -19.89 19.49 -10.45
C ALA A 64 -19.74 19.44 -11.98
N ASN A 65 -18.65 18.86 -12.49
CA ASN A 65 -18.35 18.86 -13.93
C ASN A 65 -17.86 17.51 -14.48
N GLY A 66 -17.80 16.47 -13.64
CA GLY A 66 -17.33 15.13 -14.02
C GLY A 66 -15.84 15.02 -14.31
N LYS A 67 -15.04 16.07 -14.09
CA LYS A 67 -13.60 16.05 -14.39
C LYS A 67 -12.87 15.11 -13.45
N GLU A 68 -12.17 14.13 -14.02
CA GLU A 68 -11.29 13.21 -13.29
C GLU A 68 -9.88 13.81 -13.11
N THR A 69 -9.36 13.70 -11.90
CA THR A 69 -7.96 13.97 -11.55
C THR A 69 -7.36 12.69 -10.98
N LYS A 70 -6.25 12.23 -11.54
CA LYS A 70 -5.55 11.04 -11.06
C LYS A 70 -4.06 11.22 -11.05
N GLU A 71 -3.40 10.52 -10.15
CA GLU A 71 -1.95 10.41 -10.06
C GLU A 71 -1.60 8.97 -9.72
N GLU A 72 -0.53 8.46 -10.31
CA GLU A 72 0.05 7.16 -9.98
C GLU A 72 1.56 7.31 -9.84
N ILE A 73 2.12 6.67 -8.82
CA ILE A 73 3.53 6.76 -8.45
C ILE A 73 4.06 5.36 -8.25
N ASN A 74 5.16 5.05 -8.94
CA ASN A 74 5.96 3.88 -8.65
C ASN A 74 6.84 4.14 -7.42
N THR A 75 6.62 3.37 -6.36
CA THR A 75 7.32 3.50 -5.07
C THR A 75 8.48 2.50 -4.92
N GLY A 76 8.80 1.80 -6.00
CA GLY A 76 9.86 0.81 -6.09
C GLY A 76 9.36 -0.62 -5.87
N LYS A 77 10.29 -1.49 -5.47
CA LYS A 77 10.00 -2.90 -5.19
C LYS A 77 9.45 -3.07 -3.78
N TYR A 78 8.50 -3.99 -3.63
CA TYR A 78 8.00 -4.45 -2.35
C TYR A 78 9.16 -4.92 -1.47
N ALA A 79 9.18 -4.43 -0.23
CA ALA A 79 10.10 -4.86 0.80
C ALA A 79 9.31 -5.11 2.09
N SER A 80 9.31 -6.35 2.56
CA SER A 80 8.64 -6.72 3.81
C SER A 80 9.22 -5.95 5.00
N ASN A 81 8.35 -5.49 5.89
CA ASN A 81 8.70 -4.74 7.11
C ASN A 81 9.44 -3.42 6.90
N LYS A 82 9.58 -2.95 5.66
CA LYS A 82 10.20 -1.66 5.35
C LYS A 82 9.13 -0.58 5.23
N VAL A 83 9.43 0.60 5.76
CA VAL A 83 8.61 1.79 5.53
C VAL A 83 8.84 2.28 4.10
N MET A 84 7.75 2.40 3.35
CA MET A 84 7.75 2.97 2.01
C MET A 84 7.21 4.39 2.08
N LYS A 85 7.94 5.33 1.49
CA LYS A 85 7.52 6.73 1.37
C LYS A 85 6.76 6.90 0.05
N VAL A 86 5.51 7.33 0.13
CA VAL A 86 4.66 7.66 -0.99
C VAL A 86 4.47 9.17 -1.00
N HIS A 87 4.83 9.84 -2.09
CA HIS A 87 4.75 11.31 -2.16
C HIS A 87 3.95 11.76 -3.38
N PHE A 88 2.67 12.06 -3.16
CA PHE A 88 1.74 12.56 -4.16
C PHE A 88 2.01 14.03 -4.45
N LYS A 89 2.50 14.32 -5.66
CA LYS A 89 2.88 15.68 -6.07
C LYS A 89 1.65 16.55 -6.31
N GLY A 90 0.53 15.96 -6.77
CA GLY A 90 -0.68 16.70 -7.06
C GLY A 90 -1.27 17.41 -5.84
N TYR A 91 -1.22 16.77 -4.68
CA TYR A 91 -1.67 17.34 -3.39
C TYR A 91 -0.52 17.76 -2.47
N ASN A 92 0.73 17.55 -2.88
CA ASN A 92 1.92 17.69 -2.04
C ASN A 92 1.80 16.92 -0.72
N GLU A 93 1.22 15.72 -0.78
CA GLU A 93 0.97 14.84 0.37
C GLU A 93 2.04 13.75 0.43
N THR A 94 2.46 13.42 1.66
CA THR A 94 3.41 12.33 1.89
C THR A 94 2.80 11.33 2.86
N PHE A 95 2.73 10.08 2.44
CA PHE A 95 2.36 8.96 3.30
C PHE A 95 3.56 8.06 3.53
N PHE A 96 3.67 7.55 4.74
CA PHE A 96 4.59 6.48 5.07
C PHE A 96 3.74 5.25 5.29
N VAL A 97 4.05 4.17 4.58
CA VAL A 97 3.25 2.95 4.62
C VAL A 97 4.14 1.75 4.88
N LYS A 98 3.61 0.78 5.63
CA LYS A 98 4.25 -0.49 5.89
C LYS A 98 3.30 -1.62 5.53
N PHE A 99 3.84 -2.62 4.84
CA PHE A 99 3.12 -3.83 4.50
C PHE A 99 3.42 -4.92 5.54
N ASP A 100 2.36 -5.50 6.10
CA ASP A 100 2.39 -6.81 6.73
C ASP A 100 1.67 -7.81 5.79
N LYS A 101 1.88 -9.11 6.00
CA LYS A 101 1.47 -10.24 5.14
C LYS A 101 0.22 -10.03 4.29
N GLU A 102 -0.85 -9.45 4.83
CA GLU A 102 -2.09 -9.17 4.12
C GLU A 102 -2.61 -7.73 4.32
N LYS A 103 -1.88 -6.89 5.07
CA LYS A 103 -2.36 -5.59 5.55
C LYS A 103 -1.39 -4.47 5.18
N ILE A 104 -1.95 -3.28 5.03
CA ILE A 104 -1.19 -2.06 4.75
C ILE A 104 -1.51 -1.08 5.85
N TYR A 105 -0.48 -0.55 6.50
CA TYR A 105 -0.61 0.38 7.60
C TYR A 105 -0.04 1.73 7.19
N LEU A 106 -0.73 2.83 7.53
CA LEU A 106 -0.04 4.11 7.65
C LEU A 106 0.91 4.07 8.84
N THR A 107 2.08 4.66 8.67
CA THR A 107 3.09 4.77 9.72
C THR A 107 3.60 6.19 9.81
N ASP A 108 4.38 6.49 10.84
CA ASP A 108 5.31 7.63 10.82
C ASP A 108 6.58 7.29 10.02
N GLU A 109 7.51 8.24 9.92
CA GLU A 109 8.82 8.03 9.28
C GLU A 109 9.66 6.93 9.93
N LYS A 110 9.42 6.66 11.21
CA LYS A 110 10.14 5.64 12.01
C LYS A 110 9.51 4.25 11.88
N GLY A 111 8.34 4.15 11.25
CA GLY A 111 7.61 2.90 11.05
C GLY A 111 6.68 2.52 12.18
N ASN A 112 6.36 3.45 13.10
CA ASN A 112 5.31 3.24 14.10
C ASN A 112 3.95 3.35 13.41
N ILE A 113 3.09 2.34 13.60
CA ILE A 113 1.74 2.32 13.03
C ILE A 113 0.93 3.48 13.59
N GLN A 114 0.31 4.26 12.71
CA GLN A 114 -0.56 5.36 13.15
C GLN A 114 -1.88 4.82 13.69
N THR A 115 -2.46 5.56 14.63
CA THR A 115 -3.79 5.26 15.15
C THR A 115 -4.81 6.15 14.46
N LEU A 116 -5.92 5.57 13.98
CA LEU A 116 -7.01 6.35 13.38
C LEU A 116 -7.77 7.11 14.46
N GLU A 117 -7.80 8.44 14.35
CA GLU A 117 -8.65 9.28 15.19
C GLU A 117 -10.14 8.97 14.95
N GLY A 118 -10.92 8.89 16.03
CA GLY A 118 -12.37 8.66 15.98
C GLY A 118 -12.82 7.20 15.76
N CYS A 119 -11.89 6.23 15.74
CA CYS A 119 -12.23 4.82 15.55
C CYS A 119 -12.61 4.09 16.86
N CYS A 120 -12.31 4.67 18.03
CA CYS A 120 -12.81 4.20 19.33
C CYS A 120 -13.94 5.08 19.84
N SER A 121 -14.92 4.49 20.53
CA SER A 121 -15.82 5.27 21.37
C SER A 121 -15.05 5.94 22.52
N SER A 122 -15.61 7.01 23.09
CA SER A 122 -15.00 7.72 24.23
C SER A 122 -14.68 6.79 25.41
N SER A 123 -15.50 5.77 25.63
CA SER A 123 -15.29 4.72 26.65
C SER A 123 -14.15 3.76 26.32
N GLU A 124 -13.95 3.41 25.05
CA GLU A 124 -12.91 2.48 24.60
C GLU A 124 -11.54 3.16 24.48
N SER A 125 -11.50 4.49 24.36
CA SER A 125 -10.27 5.27 24.28
C SER A 125 -9.46 5.32 25.59
N ILE A 126 -10.06 4.89 26.72
CA ILE A 126 -9.43 4.85 28.04
C ILE A 126 -8.48 3.64 28.16
N ASP A 127 -8.79 2.54 27.47
CA ASP A 127 -8.03 1.29 27.53
C ASP A 127 -7.44 0.97 26.15
N LYS A 128 -6.15 1.26 25.95
CA LYS A 128 -5.48 1.16 24.65
C LYS A 128 -5.42 -0.29 24.12
N ASP A 129 -5.54 -1.29 24.99
CA ASP A 129 -5.58 -2.70 24.58
C ASP A 129 -6.98 -3.15 24.15
N ALA A 130 -8.04 -2.47 24.60
CA ALA A 130 -9.42 -2.75 24.20
C ALA A 130 -9.72 -2.29 22.77
N CYS A 131 -8.97 -1.30 22.26
CA CYS A 131 -9.24 -0.66 20.98
C CYS A 131 -7.98 -0.52 20.12
N LYS A 132 -7.66 -1.55 19.33
CA LYS A 132 -6.57 -1.53 18.35
C LYS A 132 -6.99 -0.75 17.10
N CYS A 133 -7.02 0.57 17.20
CA CYS A 133 -7.34 1.49 16.10
C CYS A 133 -6.18 1.71 15.13
N GLU A 134 -5.51 0.64 14.74
CA GLU A 134 -4.43 0.72 13.77
C GLU A 134 -4.97 1.23 12.43
N SER A 135 -4.20 2.08 11.76
CA SER A 135 -4.52 2.64 10.44
C SER A 135 -4.37 1.61 9.32
N GLU A 136 -5.09 0.51 9.45
CA GLU A 136 -5.26 -0.51 8.42
C GLU A 136 -6.00 0.11 7.24
N LEU A 137 -5.27 0.31 6.15
CA LEU A 137 -5.81 0.78 4.88
C LEU A 137 -6.60 -0.33 4.17
N TYR A 138 -6.37 -1.59 4.53
CA TYR A 138 -6.97 -2.74 3.86
C TYR A 138 -7.29 -3.88 4.84
N LYS A 139 -8.38 -4.60 4.59
CA LYS A 139 -8.83 -5.80 5.32
C LYS A 139 -8.87 -7.01 4.40
#